data_AF-M5BLB6-F1
#
_entry.id   AF-M5BLB6-F1
#
_cell.length_a   1.000
_cell.length_b   1.000
_cell.length_c   1.000
_cell.angle_alpha   90.00
_cell.angle_beta   90.00
_cell.angle_gamma   90.00
#
_symmetry.space_group_name_H-M   'P 1'
#
loop_
_entity.id
_entity.type
_entity.pdbx_description
1 polymer ?
#
loop_
_entity_poly.entity_id
_entity_poly.type
_entity_poly.pdbx_seq_one_letter_code
_entity_poly.pdbx_strand_id
1 'polypeptide(L)'
;MIDMLGAQIKAWDENKLRNLIIGRGNNKAFCAGGDVKDIVTNAANPEKQADAIRFFKKEQVSLSADIFSIQILTCEQIRVRFRARYPNEALCTHLRPVGGGVGISIGAPFRIATEASSFAMPEAKIGYSPDVGATYFLPRLDGELGTYLALTSNAINGRTIYEFGLATHFVPQRRLPTLLAALSSLADSSPEAINRTIEEHSAEISPEDPSGAFGGERRKVLDACFSHNRVESIIKDLEDVASSTGSQAQWAQETLDAMLARSPTSLRVALQAVRRGKHKELADALQMEMGIATAFCTGASPDFITGVTHLLVNKQKDRAAWSPATLTDTPEDIVDKFFDDPTYLKQAPRLELDRSLAPGDKLTRYALPNEATIEAAVKGSLPGSGSFALTPTELISSFERRCGQKAGLKQKIQDVIGESVASQAGYERLLTDAGGRDAMYYR
;
A
#
# COMPACT_ATOMS: atom_id res chain seq x y z
N MET A 1 7.66 -21.40 5.42
CA MET A 1 6.63 -21.13 4.38
C MET A 1 7.23 -20.40 3.19
N ILE A 2 7.93 -19.28 3.40
CA ILE A 2 8.59 -18.50 2.33
C ILE A 2 9.47 -19.39 1.43
N ASP A 3 10.31 -20.28 1.98
CA ASP A 3 11.12 -21.22 1.17
C ASP A 3 10.31 -22.13 0.27
N MET A 4 9.20 -22.65 0.79
CA MET A 4 8.36 -23.56 0.05
C MET A 4 7.66 -22.85 -1.10
N LEU A 5 7.23 -21.60 -0.88
CA LEU A 5 6.64 -20.76 -1.90
C LEU A 5 7.69 -20.40 -2.96
N GLY A 6 8.86 -19.89 -2.56
CA GLY A 6 9.93 -19.51 -3.48
C GLY A 6 10.40 -20.69 -4.35
N ALA A 7 10.61 -21.86 -3.74
CA ALA A 7 10.97 -23.07 -4.50
C ALA A 7 9.88 -23.50 -5.49
N GLN A 8 8.60 -23.41 -5.12
CA GLN A 8 7.50 -23.74 -6.02
C GLN A 8 7.35 -22.71 -7.14
N ILE A 9 7.52 -21.42 -6.86
CA ILE A 9 7.46 -20.35 -7.86
C ILE A 9 8.55 -20.57 -8.91
N LYS A 10 9.80 -20.82 -8.49
CA LYS A 10 10.90 -21.13 -9.41
C LYS A 10 10.59 -22.35 -10.28
N ALA A 11 10.09 -23.42 -9.66
CA ALA A 11 9.67 -24.62 -10.39
C ALA A 11 8.49 -24.37 -11.35
N TRP A 12 7.67 -23.34 -11.11
CA TRP A 12 6.55 -22.98 -11.99
C TRP A 12 7.00 -22.06 -13.12
N ASP A 13 7.97 -21.19 -12.88
CA ASP A 13 8.58 -20.31 -13.86
C ASP A 13 9.36 -21.10 -14.94
N GLU A 14 10.04 -22.18 -14.53
CA GLU A 14 10.73 -23.09 -15.46
C GLU A 14 9.77 -23.89 -16.36
N ASN A 15 8.47 -23.94 -16.05
CA ASN A 15 7.50 -24.76 -16.76
C ASN A 15 6.69 -23.97 -17.79
N LYS A 16 7.00 -24.18 -19.07
CA LYS A 16 6.36 -23.50 -20.23
C LYS A 16 4.86 -23.77 -20.42
N LEU A 17 4.27 -24.72 -19.69
CA LEU A 17 2.83 -25.00 -19.74
C LEU A 17 2.02 -24.10 -18.78
N ARG A 18 2.70 -23.25 -18.02
CA ARG A 18 2.08 -22.38 -17.02
C ARG A 18 1.79 -21.01 -17.61
N ASN A 19 0.53 -20.67 -17.51
CA ASN A 19 -0.03 -19.45 -18.05
C ASN A 19 -0.46 -18.46 -16.95
N LEU A 20 -0.76 -18.97 -15.76
CA LEU A 20 -1.40 -18.22 -14.68
C LEU A 20 -1.06 -18.84 -13.31
N ILE A 21 -0.60 -18.02 -12.37
CA ILE A 21 -0.41 -18.40 -10.96
C ILE A 21 -1.49 -17.67 -10.14
N ILE A 22 -2.02 -18.34 -9.12
CA ILE A 22 -3.01 -17.75 -8.22
C ILE A 22 -2.63 -18.08 -6.77
N GLY A 23 -2.29 -17.07 -5.98
CA GLY A 23 -1.92 -17.20 -4.56
C GLY A 23 -3.09 -16.93 -3.60
N ARG A 24 -3.28 -17.76 -2.55
CA ARG A 24 -4.51 -17.73 -1.73
C ARG A 24 -4.25 -18.13 -0.28
N GLY A 25 -5.01 -17.53 0.65
CA GLY A 25 -5.00 -17.92 2.06
C GLY A 25 -6.12 -18.88 2.45
N ASN A 26 -6.23 -19.13 3.75
CA ASN A 26 -7.29 -19.93 4.36
C ASN A 26 -8.51 -19.04 4.69
N ASN A 27 -9.68 -19.64 4.93
CA ASN A 27 -11.02 -19.03 5.14
C ASN A 27 -11.09 -17.90 6.21
N LYS A 28 -10.00 -17.59 6.93
CA LYS A 28 -9.91 -16.52 7.95
C LYS A 28 -9.03 -15.34 7.54
N ALA A 29 -7.97 -15.55 6.76
CA ALA A 29 -7.04 -14.51 6.35
C ALA A 29 -6.18 -14.96 5.15
N PHE A 30 -5.89 -14.03 4.24
CA PHE A 30 -4.91 -14.22 3.17
C PHE A 30 -3.50 -14.47 3.74
N CYS A 31 -2.96 -13.49 4.47
CA CYS A 31 -1.69 -13.59 5.18
C CYS A 31 -1.67 -12.53 6.29
N ALA A 32 -1.70 -12.97 7.54
CA ALA A 32 -1.82 -12.10 8.72
C ALA A 32 -0.46 -11.57 9.24
N GLY A 33 0.56 -11.49 8.38
CA GLY A 33 1.91 -11.01 8.70
C GLY A 33 2.95 -12.10 8.87
N GLY A 34 4.19 -11.67 9.10
CA GLY A 34 5.31 -12.53 9.47
C GLY A 34 5.24 -12.99 10.93
N ASP A 35 5.94 -14.08 11.27
CA ASP A 35 5.98 -14.60 12.64
C ASP A 35 6.93 -13.77 13.52
N VAL A 36 6.50 -12.56 13.88
CA VAL A 36 7.31 -11.59 14.64
C VAL A 36 7.61 -12.01 16.08
N LYS A 37 6.90 -13.02 16.62
CA LYS A 37 7.14 -13.54 17.98
C LYS A 37 8.49 -14.22 18.09
N ASP A 38 8.78 -15.06 17.11
CA ASP A 38 10.05 -15.79 17.04
C ASP A 38 11.20 -14.82 16.77
N ILE A 39 10.97 -13.77 15.96
CA ILE A 39 11.95 -12.71 15.70
C ILE A 39 12.31 -12.00 16.99
N VAL A 40 11.33 -11.56 17.79
CA VAL A 40 11.61 -10.84 19.04
C VAL A 40 12.28 -11.71 20.08
N THR A 41 11.90 -12.99 20.18
CA THR A 41 12.58 -13.95 21.05
C THR A 41 14.06 -14.11 20.66
N ASN A 42 14.36 -14.13 19.36
CA ASN A 42 15.72 -14.22 18.84
C ASN A 42 16.49 -12.89 18.96
N ALA A 43 15.84 -11.75 18.72
CA ALA A 43 16.45 -10.43 18.85
C ALA A 43 16.78 -10.06 20.30
N ALA A 44 15.95 -10.52 21.25
CA ALA A 44 16.19 -10.35 22.69
C ALA A 44 17.39 -11.16 23.21
N ASN A 45 17.84 -12.19 22.48
CA ASN A 45 19.03 -12.96 22.82
C ASN A 45 20.22 -12.53 21.93
N PRO A 46 21.29 -11.92 22.49
CA PRO A 46 22.45 -11.48 21.72
C PRO A 46 23.06 -12.55 20.81
N GLU A 47 23.03 -13.83 21.20
CA GLU A 47 23.57 -14.94 20.40
C GLU A 47 22.71 -15.29 19.18
N LYS A 48 21.42 -14.92 19.19
CA LYS A 48 20.45 -15.22 18.12
C LYS A 48 20.02 -13.99 17.31
N GLN A 49 20.58 -12.82 17.58
CA GLN A 49 20.31 -11.60 16.81
C GLN A 49 20.57 -11.79 15.31
N ALA A 50 21.62 -12.53 14.95
CA ALA A 50 21.92 -12.85 13.55
C ALA A 50 20.80 -13.68 12.87
N ASP A 51 20.09 -14.53 13.62
CA ASP A 51 18.97 -15.32 13.09
C ASP A 51 17.73 -14.45 12.84
N ALA A 52 17.47 -13.46 13.70
CA ALA A 52 16.41 -12.46 13.50
C ALA A 52 16.67 -11.62 12.24
N ILE A 53 17.90 -11.12 12.06
CA ILE A 53 18.30 -10.37 10.86
C ILE A 53 18.22 -11.26 9.61
N ARG A 54 18.60 -12.53 9.70
CA ARG A 54 18.48 -13.48 8.58
C ARG A 54 17.03 -13.70 8.17
N PHE A 55 16.08 -13.70 9.11
CA PHE A 55 14.65 -13.78 8.80
C PHE A 55 14.19 -12.60 7.96
N PHE A 56 14.48 -11.36 8.38
CA PHE A 56 14.13 -10.15 7.62
C PHE A 56 14.78 -10.12 6.24
N LYS A 57 16.06 -10.51 6.14
CA LYS A 57 16.75 -10.65 4.85
C LYS A 57 15.96 -11.57 3.93
N LYS A 58 15.54 -12.70 4.46
CA LYS A 58 14.84 -13.73 3.70
C LYS A 58 13.47 -13.28 3.26
N GLU A 59 12.73 -12.60 4.14
CA GLU A 59 11.44 -12.00 3.80
C GLU A 59 11.62 -10.98 2.66
N GLN A 60 12.49 -9.98 2.82
CA GLN A 60 12.68 -8.93 1.83
C GLN A 60 13.27 -9.43 0.49
N VAL A 61 14.21 -10.39 0.51
CA VAL A 61 14.78 -10.98 -0.73
C VAL A 61 13.77 -11.90 -1.43
N SER A 62 13.03 -12.74 -0.70
CA SER A 62 12.05 -13.63 -1.33
C SER A 62 10.85 -12.85 -1.89
N LEU A 63 10.48 -11.75 -1.23
CA LEU A 63 9.45 -10.82 -1.72
C LEU A 63 9.86 -10.05 -2.97
N SER A 64 11.15 -9.88 -3.24
CA SER A 64 11.65 -9.11 -4.39
C SER A 64 12.06 -10.00 -5.57
N ALA A 65 12.67 -11.16 -5.31
CA ALA A 65 13.09 -12.08 -6.35
C ALA A 65 11.95 -12.98 -6.87
N ASP A 66 11.11 -13.50 -5.97
CA ASP A 66 10.11 -14.51 -6.35
C ASP A 66 8.73 -13.90 -6.66
N ILE A 67 8.41 -12.67 -6.24
CA ILE A 67 7.07 -12.09 -6.45
C ILE A 67 6.97 -11.25 -7.71
N PHE A 68 8.04 -10.55 -8.10
CA PHE A 68 8.05 -9.78 -9.35
C PHE A 68 8.19 -10.66 -10.60
N SER A 69 8.59 -11.93 -10.44
CA SER A 69 8.48 -12.99 -11.46
C SER A 69 7.08 -13.63 -11.50
N ILE A 70 6.26 -13.48 -10.44
CA ILE A 70 4.87 -13.95 -10.44
C ILE A 70 3.99 -12.96 -11.19
N GLN A 71 3.58 -13.35 -12.40
CA GLN A 71 2.70 -12.54 -13.21
C GLN A 71 1.32 -12.34 -12.58
N ILE A 72 0.85 -13.15 -11.62
CA ILE A 72 -0.47 -13.00 -10.99
C ILE A 72 -0.49 -13.45 -9.51
N LEU A 73 -0.90 -12.55 -8.59
CA LEU A 73 -1.36 -12.91 -7.24
C LEU A 73 -2.79 -12.41 -7.07
N THR A 74 -3.76 -13.19 -7.52
CA THR A 74 -5.15 -12.98 -7.09
C THR A 74 -5.32 -13.57 -5.69
N CYS A 75 -5.35 -12.74 -4.66
CA CYS A 75 -5.76 -13.15 -3.31
C CYS A 75 -7.23 -13.61 -3.33
N GLU A 76 -7.50 -14.90 -3.61
CA GLU A 76 -8.61 -15.75 -3.10
C GLU A 76 -8.94 -16.98 -4.01
N GLN A 77 -9.30 -18.11 -3.36
CA GLN A 77 -9.75 -19.46 -3.86
C GLN A 77 -10.69 -19.42 -5.06
N ILE A 78 -10.45 -20.15 -6.18
CA ILE A 78 -10.78 -21.56 -6.50
C ILE A 78 -9.67 -22.48 -7.08
N ARG A 79 -9.44 -23.63 -6.44
CA ARG A 79 -8.88 -24.83 -7.10
C ARG A 79 -9.92 -25.42 -8.06
N VAL A 80 -9.56 -25.67 -9.32
CA VAL A 80 -10.22 -26.74 -10.09
C VAL A 80 -9.22 -27.85 -10.38
N ARG A 81 -9.33 -28.94 -9.62
CA ARG A 81 -9.09 -30.28 -10.14
C ARG A 81 -10.18 -31.18 -9.54
N PHE A 82 -11.14 -31.56 -10.39
CA PHE A 82 -12.31 -32.35 -10.03
C PHE A 82 -11.93 -33.70 -9.40
N ARG A 83 -12.50 -34.01 -8.23
CA ARG A 83 -13.02 -35.35 -7.92
C ARG A 83 -14.08 -35.27 -6.80
N ALA A 84 -15.33 -35.46 -7.20
CA ALA A 84 -16.52 -35.98 -6.51
C ALA A 84 -16.67 -35.93 -4.96
N ARG A 85 -17.88 -35.48 -4.55
CA ARG A 85 -18.60 -35.58 -3.24
C ARG A 85 -17.99 -34.73 -2.12
N TYR A 86 -18.69 -33.83 -1.43
CA TYR A 86 -20.03 -33.86 -0.84
C TYR A 86 -20.64 -32.42 -0.79
N PRO A 87 -21.96 -32.26 -0.55
CA PRO A 87 -22.64 -30.97 -0.51
C PRO A 87 -22.55 -30.31 0.87
N ASN A 88 -22.70 -28.98 0.87
CA ASN A 88 -22.73 -28.06 2.01
C ASN A 88 -21.34 -27.66 2.52
N GLU A 89 -20.93 -26.41 2.27
CA GLU A 89 -20.13 -25.59 3.19
C GLU A 89 -19.85 -24.19 2.58
N ALA A 90 -20.09 -23.16 3.40
CA ALA A 90 -20.11 -21.75 3.02
C ALA A 90 -18.71 -21.20 2.68
N LEU A 91 -18.64 -20.43 1.59
CA LEU A 91 -17.45 -19.85 0.99
C LEU A 91 -17.20 -18.44 1.54
N CYS A 92 -16.22 -18.28 2.45
CA CYS A 92 -15.80 -16.98 2.97
C CYS A 92 -14.49 -16.48 2.35
N THR A 93 -14.53 -15.23 1.89
CA THR A 93 -13.47 -14.43 1.28
C THR A 93 -12.96 -13.40 2.29
N HIS A 94 -11.67 -13.43 2.63
CA HIS A 94 -11.03 -12.34 3.35
C HIS A 94 -9.63 -12.07 2.75
N LEU A 95 -9.45 -10.97 2.01
CA LEU A 95 -8.16 -10.29 2.03
C LEU A 95 -8.01 -9.67 3.42
N ARG A 96 -7.13 -10.23 4.24
CA ARG A 96 -6.53 -9.52 5.38
C ARG A 96 -5.01 -9.59 5.24
N PRO A 97 -4.39 -9.00 4.19
CA PRO A 97 -2.96 -8.80 4.22
C PRO A 97 -2.65 -7.82 5.35
N VAL A 98 -1.96 -8.34 6.36
CA VAL A 98 -1.40 -7.57 7.47
C VAL A 98 0.12 -7.70 7.34
N GLY A 99 0.87 -6.60 7.41
CA GLY A 99 2.34 -6.59 7.32
C GLY A 99 2.89 -7.40 6.15
N GLY A 100 3.64 -8.47 6.41
CA GLY A 100 4.24 -9.36 5.38
C GLY A 100 3.29 -9.85 4.28
N GLY A 101 1.98 -9.96 4.54
CA GLY A 101 0.99 -10.29 3.51
C GLY A 101 0.78 -9.22 2.44
N VAL A 102 1.00 -7.95 2.82
CA VAL A 102 0.96 -6.80 1.93
C VAL A 102 2.13 -6.84 0.96
N GLY A 103 3.33 -7.07 1.49
CA GLY A 103 4.55 -7.25 0.69
C GLY A 103 4.40 -8.32 -0.36
N ILE A 104 3.68 -9.41 -0.03
CA ILE A 104 3.43 -10.47 -1.00
C ILE A 104 2.53 -9.98 -2.15
N SER A 105 1.42 -9.33 -1.81
CA SER A 105 0.41 -8.95 -2.78
C SER A 105 0.77 -7.75 -3.67
N ILE A 106 1.57 -6.80 -3.16
CA ILE A 106 1.76 -5.51 -3.81
C ILE A 106 2.60 -5.58 -5.09
N GLY A 107 3.49 -6.57 -5.20
CA GLY A 107 4.34 -6.78 -6.38
C GLY A 107 3.61 -7.34 -7.61
N ALA A 108 2.39 -7.87 -7.44
CA ALA A 108 1.64 -8.45 -8.53
C ALA A 108 0.93 -7.39 -9.39
N PRO A 109 0.87 -7.57 -10.73
CA PRO A 109 0.18 -6.63 -11.63
C PRO A 109 -1.35 -6.71 -11.53
N PHE A 110 -1.90 -7.79 -10.99
CA PHE A 110 -3.33 -7.96 -10.72
C PHE A 110 -3.56 -8.25 -9.24
N ARG A 111 -4.29 -7.34 -8.59
CA ARG A 111 -4.68 -7.36 -7.18
C ARG A 111 -6.20 -7.15 -7.10
N ILE A 112 -6.94 -8.16 -6.65
CA ILE A 112 -8.41 -8.12 -6.59
C ILE A 112 -8.83 -7.86 -5.14
N ALA A 113 -9.66 -6.84 -4.93
CA ALA A 113 -10.33 -6.57 -3.66
C ALA A 113 -11.81 -6.98 -3.72
N THR A 114 -12.36 -7.29 -2.56
CA THR A 114 -13.74 -7.68 -2.31
C THR A 114 -14.30 -6.87 -1.15
N GLU A 115 -15.61 -6.88 -0.92
CA GLU A 115 -16.24 -6.16 0.22
C GLU A 115 -15.69 -6.57 1.60
N ALA A 116 -15.22 -7.81 1.73
CA ALA A 116 -14.64 -8.37 2.95
C ALA A 116 -13.12 -8.15 3.07
N SER A 117 -12.52 -7.44 2.10
CA SER A 117 -11.10 -7.11 2.12
C SER A 117 -10.78 -6.05 3.16
N SER A 118 -9.63 -6.17 3.80
CA SER A 118 -9.12 -5.25 4.81
C SER A 118 -7.61 -5.18 4.67
N PHE A 119 -7.07 -3.98 4.50
CA PHE A 119 -5.65 -3.71 4.39
C PHE A 119 -5.22 -2.89 5.61
N ALA A 120 -4.16 -3.33 6.29
CA ALA A 120 -3.60 -2.63 7.42
C ALA A 120 -2.10 -2.86 7.53
N MET A 121 -1.39 -1.82 7.96
CA MET A 121 0.02 -1.86 8.34
C MET A 121 0.13 -1.63 9.86
N PRO A 122 -0.03 -2.68 10.71
CA PRO A 122 -0.05 -2.54 12.16
C PRO A 122 1.34 -2.50 12.82
N GLU A 123 2.41 -2.24 12.06
CA GLU A 123 3.79 -2.26 12.55
C GLU A 123 4.00 -1.23 13.65
N ALA A 124 3.41 -0.02 13.51
CA ALA A 124 3.50 0.99 14.56
C ALA A 124 2.79 0.58 15.87
N LYS A 125 1.85 -0.39 15.83
CA LYS A 125 1.20 -0.93 17.04
C LYS A 125 2.15 -1.82 17.87
N ILE A 126 3.11 -2.45 17.22
CA ILE A 126 4.09 -3.35 17.86
C ILE A 126 5.44 -2.66 18.08
N GLY A 127 5.53 -1.33 17.89
CA GLY A 127 6.78 -0.60 18.06
C GLY A 127 7.76 -0.80 16.91
N TYR A 128 7.25 -0.99 15.70
CA TYR A 128 8.02 -1.21 14.48
C TYR A 128 7.65 -0.21 13.37
N SER A 129 8.48 -0.11 12.34
CA SER A 129 8.23 0.72 11.14
C SER A 129 7.61 -0.12 10.03
N PRO A 130 6.79 0.47 9.13
CA PRO A 130 6.32 -0.23 7.93
C PRO A 130 7.49 -0.83 7.14
N ASP A 131 7.34 -2.10 6.75
CA ASP A 131 8.35 -2.89 6.04
C ASP A 131 7.79 -3.47 4.74
N VAL A 132 8.52 -4.43 4.16
CA VAL A 132 8.14 -5.20 2.97
C VAL A 132 7.76 -4.37 1.73
N GLY A 133 8.50 -3.28 1.50
CA GLY A 133 8.32 -2.36 0.39
C GLY A 133 7.27 -1.27 0.64
N ALA A 134 6.71 -1.18 1.85
CA ALA A 134 5.76 -0.13 2.23
C ALA A 134 6.34 1.27 2.07
N THR A 135 7.64 1.44 2.31
CA THR A 135 8.31 2.72 2.09
C THR A 135 8.39 3.11 0.62
N TYR A 136 8.22 2.16 -0.31
CA TYR A 136 8.13 2.41 -1.75
C TYR A 136 6.71 2.72 -2.20
N PHE A 137 5.71 1.91 -1.85
CA PHE A 137 4.36 2.05 -2.39
C PHE A 137 3.48 3.06 -1.63
N LEU A 138 3.62 3.19 -0.31
CA LEU A 138 2.82 4.14 0.49
C LEU A 138 2.97 5.60 0.03
N PRO A 139 4.19 6.15 -0.18
CA PRO A 139 4.34 7.53 -0.65
C PRO A 139 3.89 7.77 -2.09
N ARG A 140 3.53 6.71 -2.83
CA ARG A 140 3.05 6.76 -4.22
C ARG A 140 1.53 6.62 -4.32
N LEU A 141 0.84 6.45 -3.19
CA LEU A 141 -0.62 6.54 -3.11
C LEU A 141 -1.07 7.99 -3.32
N ASP A 142 -2.36 8.15 -3.56
CA ASP A 142 -2.99 9.46 -3.73
C ASP A 142 -2.90 10.28 -2.42
N GLY A 143 -2.47 11.54 -2.55
CA GLY A 143 -2.25 12.49 -1.45
C GLY A 143 -1.30 11.98 -0.36
N GLU A 144 -1.68 12.18 0.90
CA GLU A 144 -0.89 11.77 2.07
C GLU A 144 -1.51 10.55 2.80
N LEU A 145 -2.38 9.80 2.11
CA LEU A 145 -3.00 8.60 2.68
C LEU A 145 -1.96 7.55 3.09
N GLY A 146 -0.89 7.40 2.33
CA GLY A 146 0.19 6.47 2.68
C GLY A 146 0.84 6.82 4.03
N THR A 147 1.03 8.11 4.29
CA THR A 147 1.55 8.61 5.57
C THR A 147 0.54 8.35 6.70
N TYR A 148 -0.75 8.59 6.45
CA TYR A 148 -1.82 8.28 7.41
C TYR A 148 -1.84 6.78 7.78
N LEU A 149 -1.76 5.88 6.81
CA LEU A 149 -1.75 4.43 7.05
C LEU A 149 -0.51 3.97 7.83
N ALA A 150 0.66 4.53 7.50
CA ALA A 150 1.92 4.24 8.18
C ALA A 150 1.90 4.63 9.68
N LEU A 151 1.32 5.79 10.01
CA LEU A 151 1.36 6.36 11.36
C LEU A 151 0.23 5.85 12.25
N THR A 152 -0.99 5.74 11.73
CA THR A 152 -2.16 5.36 12.53
C THR A 152 -2.27 3.85 12.73
N SER A 153 -1.73 3.07 11.79
CA SER A 153 -1.96 1.64 11.68
C SER A 153 -3.45 1.27 11.60
N ASN A 154 -4.26 2.16 11.03
CA ASN A 154 -5.67 1.92 10.79
C ASN A 154 -5.88 1.00 9.58
N ALA A 155 -6.97 0.24 9.63
CA ALA A 155 -7.35 -0.64 8.54
C ALA A 155 -8.28 0.09 7.57
N ILE A 156 -8.01 -0.03 6.27
CA ILE A 156 -8.94 0.36 5.21
C ILE A 156 -9.60 -0.89 4.65
N ASN A 157 -10.86 -0.77 4.24
CA ASN A 157 -11.65 -1.94 3.86
C ASN A 157 -12.22 -1.82 2.45
N GLY A 158 -12.45 -2.98 1.85
CA GLY A 158 -13.17 -3.18 0.61
C GLY A 158 -12.81 -2.23 -0.51
N ARG A 159 -13.80 -1.44 -0.92
CA ARG A 159 -13.75 -0.54 -2.08
C ARG A 159 -12.66 0.54 -1.95
N THR A 160 -12.43 1.03 -0.75
CA THR A 160 -11.44 2.06 -0.46
C THR A 160 -10.02 1.60 -0.85
N ILE A 161 -9.73 0.30 -0.76
CA ILE A 161 -8.45 -0.29 -1.20
C ILE A 161 -8.29 -0.15 -2.73
N TYR A 162 -9.38 -0.31 -3.48
CA TYR A 162 -9.40 -0.18 -4.94
C TYR A 162 -9.29 1.28 -5.39
N GLU A 163 -10.04 2.19 -4.76
CA GLU A 163 -10.05 3.62 -5.09
C GLU A 163 -8.65 4.25 -4.97
N PHE A 164 -7.92 3.86 -3.92
CA PHE A 164 -6.56 4.34 -3.65
C PHE A 164 -5.45 3.59 -4.39
N GLY A 165 -5.78 2.65 -5.29
CA GLY A 165 -4.81 1.97 -6.14
C GLY A 165 -3.99 0.85 -5.47
N LEU A 166 -4.26 0.55 -4.18
CA LEU A 166 -3.71 -0.61 -3.50
C LEU A 166 -4.24 -1.93 -4.11
N ALA A 167 -5.49 -1.93 -4.57
CA ALA A 167 -6.04 -2.97 -5.43
C ALA A 167 -6.25 -2.47 -6.86
N THR A 168 -6.11 -3.36 -7.83
CA THR A 168 -6.27 -3.07 -9.27
C THR A 168 -7.70 -3.25 -9.76
N HIS A 169 -8.46 -4.10 -9.07
CA HIS A 169 -9.83 -4.47 -9.43
C HIS A 169 -10.66 -4.69 -8.17
N PHE A 170 -11.95 -4.45 -8.26
CA PHE A 170 -12.92 -4.74 -7.20
C PHE A 170 -14.00 -5.69 -7.70
N VAL A 171 -14.05 -6.89 -7.13
CA VAL A 171 -14.98 -7.96 -7.51
C VAL A 171 -15.78 -8.38 -6.28
N PRO A 172 -17.13 -8.38 -6.34
CA PRO A 172 -17.95 -8.90 -5.25
C PRO A 172 -17.64 -10.35 -4.92
N GLN A 173 -17.68 -10.71 -3.64
CA GLN A 173 -17.38 -12.06 -3.15
C GLN A 173 -18.18 -13.14 -3.90
N ARG A 174 -19.47 -12.87 -4.15
CA ARG A 174 -20.38 -13.79 -4.86
C ARG A 174 -19.94 -14.14 -6.29
N ARG A 175 -19.15 -13.28 -6.95
CA ARG A 175 -18.70 -13.46 -8.34
C ARG A 175 -17.33 -14.11 -8.48
N LEU A 176 -16.57 -14.20 -7.38
CA LEU A 176 -15.25 -14.85 -7.41
C LEU A 176 -15.30 -16.30 -7.89
N PRO A 177 -16.32 -17.12 -7.53
CA PRO A 177 -16.41 -18.46 -8.05
C PRO A 177 -16.41 -18.53 -9.58
N THR A 178 -17.20 -17.66 -10.19
CA THR A 178 -17.34 -17.58 -11.64
C THR A 178 -16.10 -17.00 -12.29
N LEU A 179 -15.50 -15.96 -11.70
CA LEU A 179 -14.28 -15.36 -12.18
C LEU A 179 -13.14 -16.38 -12.29
N LEU A 180 -12.97 -17.24 -11.29
CA LEU A 180 -11.82 -18.16 -11.27
C LEU A 180 -12.06 -19.37 -12.17
N ALA A 181 -13.31 -19.76 -12.40
CA ALA A 181 -13.65 -20.68 -13.46
C ALA A 181 -13.30 -20.09 -14.83
N ALA A 182 -13.65 -18.81 -15.07
CA ALA A 182 -13.31 -18.11 -16.31
C ALA A 182 -11.79 -18.01 -16.52
N LEU A 183 -11.05 -17.60 -15.49
CA LEU A 183 -9.57 -17.54 -15.49
C LEU A 183 -8.93 -18.91 -15.72
N SER A 184 -9.52 -19.99 -15.22
CA SER A 184 -9.00 -21.35 -15.43
C SER A 184 -9.28 -21.87 -16.84
N SER A 185 -10.29 -21.32 -17.53
CA SER A 185 -10.68 -21.71 -18.90
C SER A 185 -10.07 -20.84 -20.00
N LEU A 186 -9.29 -19.81 -19.63
CA LEU A 186 -8.67 -18.88 -20.57
C LEU A 186 -7.61 -19.60 -21.43
N ALA A 187 -7.82 -19.60 -22.75
CA ALA A 187 -6.89 -20.16 -23.71
C ALA A 187 -5.71 -19.22 -24.02
N ASP A 188 -5.98 -17.91 -24.01
CA ASP A 188 -4.95 -16.86 -24.06
C ASP A 188 -4.69 -16.36 -22.64
N SER A 189 -3.42 -16.22 -22.28
CA SER A 189 -2.99 -15.77 -20.96
C SER A 189 -2.13 -14.52 -21.05
N SER A 190 -2.32 -13.76 -22.12
CA SER A 190 -1.87 -12.37 -22.19
C SER A 190 -2.44 -11.56 -21.01
N PRO A 191 -1.65 -10.67 -20.40
CA PRO A 191 -2.12 -9.78 -19.33
C PRO A 191 -3.38 -9.00 -19.71
N GLU A 192 -3.51 -8.60 -20.97
CA GLU A 192 -4.69 -7.88 -21.49
C GLU A 192 -5.95 -8.76 -21.50
N ALA A 193 -5.84 -10.05 -21.86
CA ALA A 193 -6.97 -10.98 -21.80
C ALA A 193 -7.43 -11.22 -20.36
N ILE A 194 -6.48 -11.38 -19.44
CA ILE A 194 -6.76 -11.53 -18.01
C ILE A 194 -7.46 -10.29 -17.45
N ASN A 195 -6.94 -9.10 -17.75
CA ASN A 195 -7.54 -7.83 -17.31
C ASN A 195 -9.01 -7.74 -17.76
N ARG A 196 -9.30 -8.03 -19.03
CA ARG A 196 -10.66 -8.01 -19.57
C ARG A 196 -11.58 -9.00 -18.84
N THR A 197 -11.14 -10.23 -18.60
CA THR A 197 -11.95 -11.23 -17.88
C THR A 197 -12.22 -10.82 -16.43
N ILE A 198 -11.27 -10.17 -15.76
CA ILE A 198 -11.50 -9.63 -14.41
C ILE A 198 -12.52 -8.51 -14.46
N GLU A 199 -12.41 -7.58 -15.43
CA GLU A 199 -13.34 -6.45 -15.57
C GLU A 199 -14.78 -6.87 -15.89
N GLU A 200 -14.98 -7.95 -16.66
CA GLU A 200 -16.32 -8.53 -16.90
C GLU A 200 -17.02 -8.97 -15.60
N HIS A 201 -16.24 -9.28 -14.56
CA HIS A 201 -16.76 -9.71 -13.26
C HIS A 201 -16.76 -8.60 -12.22
N SER A 202 -16.08 -7.48 -12.48
CA SER A 202 -16.10 -6.27 -11.64
C SER A 202 -17.52 -5.77 -11.43
N ALA A 203 -17.78 -5.17 -10.27
CA ALA A 203 -19.04 -4.47 -10.05
C ALA A 203 -18.96 -3.04 -10.59
N GLU A 204 -20.00 -2.60 -11.30
CA GLU A 204 -20.19 -1.18 -11.58
C GLU A 204 -20.46 -0.43 -10.26
N ILE A 205 -20.04 0.84 -10.22
CA ILE A 205 -20.31 1.73 -9.08
C ILE A 205 -21.78 2.08 -9.11
N SER A 206 -22.54 1.66 -8.10
CA SER A 206 -23.89 2.20 -7.89
C SER A 206 -23.78 3.55 -7.18
N PRO A 207 -24.58 4.56 -7.54
CA PRO A 207 -24.69 5.81 -6.78
C PRO A 207 -25.14 5.62 -5.33
N GLU A 208 -25.73 4.46 -5.01
CA GLU A 208 -26.17 4.09 -3.67
C GLU A 208 -25.06 3.48 -2.81
N ASP A 209 -23.91 3.15 -3.42
CA ASP A 209 -22.79 2.63 -2.67
C ASP A 209 -22.25 3.72 -1.73
N PRO A 210 -21.88 3.39 -0.47
CA PRO A 210 -21.36 4.38 0.46
C PRO A 210 -20.13 5.07 -0.14
N SER A 211 -20.11 6.40 -0.07
CA SER A 211 -18.96 7.19 -0.49
C SER A 211 -17.70 6.71 0.23
N GLY A 212 -16.59 6.63 -0.49
CA GLY A 212 -15.32 6.17 0.06
C GLY A 212 -14.98 6.91 1.36
N ALA A 213 -14.49 6.17 2.36
CA ALA A 213 -14.28 6.69 3.73
C ALA A 213 -13.34 7.90 3.82
N PHE A 214 -12.62 8.21 2.74
CA PHE A 214 -11.63 9.28 2.63
C PHE A 214 -11.83 10.13 1.35
N GLY A 215 -13.08 10.42 0.99
CA GLY A 215 -13.43 11.40 -0.05
C GLY A 215 -13.83 12.78 0.50
N GLY A 216 -13.85 13.79 -0.37
CA GLY A 216 -14.37 15.14 -0.08
C GLY A 216 -13.58 15.89 1.00
N GLU A 217 -14.27 16.65 1.85
CA GLU A 217 -13.63 17.50 2.87
C GLU A 217 -12.73 16.73 3.85
N ARG A 218 -13.01 15.45 4.12
CA ARG A 218 -12.15 14.63 4.99
C ARG A 218 -10.78 14.44 4.35
N ARG A 219 -10.74 14.23 3.04
CA ARG A 219 -9.50 14.04 2.30
C ARG A 219 -8.62 15.28 2.35
N LYS A 220 -9.22 16.46 2.17
CA LYS A 220 -8.51 17.75 2.25
C LYS A 220 -7.85 17.96 3.60
N VAL A 221 -8.59 17.68 4.68
CA VAL A 221 -8.06 17.75 6.05
C VAL A 221 -6.93 16.74 6.26
N LEU A 222 -7.10 15.51 5.78
CA LEU A 222 -6.06 14.47 5.85
C LEU A 222 -4.79 14.92 5.13
N ASP A 223 -4.91 15.35 3.87
CA ASP A 223 -3.76 15.73 3.05
C ASP A 223 -3.05 16.96 3.64
N ALA A 224 -3.79 17.93 4.18
CA ALA A 224 -3.22 19.07 4.88
C ALA A 224 -2.42 18.63 6.14
N CYS A 225 -3.06 17.87 7.05
CA CYS A 225 -2.45 17.48 8.32
C CYS A 225 -1.25 16.55 8.12
N PHE A 226 -1.31 15.60 7.19
CA PHE A 226 -0.27 14.59 6.99
C PHE A 226 0.82 15.01 6.00
N SER A 227 0.78 16.24 5.47
CA SER A 227 1.82 16.77 4.57
C SER A 227 3.13 17.15 5.28
N HIS A 228 3.09 17.33 6.60
CA HIS A 228 4.26 17.75 7.38
C HIS A 228 5.39 16.70 7.38
N ASN A 229 6.61 17.17 7.65
CA ASN A 229 7.82 16.34 7.78
C ASN A 229 8.17 15.99 9.23
N ARG A 230 7.37 16.46 10.20
CA ARG A 230 7.54 16.23 11.63
C ARG A 230 6.24 15.72 12.23
N VAL A 231 6.32 14.68 13.07
CA VAL A 231 5.14 14.06 13.71
C VAL A 231 4.46 15.05 14.64
N GLU A 232 5.23 15.91 15.31
CA GLU A 232 4.72 16.93 16.22
C GLU A 232 3.83 17.94 15.50
N SER A 233 4.19 18.32 14.27
CA SER A 233 3.38 19.22 13.44
C SER A 233 2.07 18.55 13.00
N ILE A 234 2.12 17.26 12.63
CA ILE A 234 0.93 16.48 12.28
C ILE A 234 -0.04 16.43 13.48
N ILE A 235 0.48 16.14 14.67
CA ILE A 235 -0.33 16.07 15.89
C ILE A 235 -0.97 17.42 16.22
N LYS A 236 -0.20 18.51 16.11
CA LYS A 236 -0.73 19.86 16.36
C LYS A 236 -1.87 20.21 15.40
N ASP A 237 -1.71 19.93 14.11
CA ASP A 237 -2.78 20.18 13.13
C ASP A 237 -4.02 19.32 13.41
N LEU A 238 -3.84 18.07 13.84
CA LEU A 238 -4.95 17.19 14.25
C LEU A 238 -5.64 17.69 15.51
N GLU A 239 -4.90 18.23 16.50
CA GLU A 239 -5.46 18.86 17.70
C GLU A 239 -6.28 20.11 17.34
N ASP A 240 -5.76 20.95 16.45
CA ASP A 240 -6.44 22.15 15.96
C ASP A 240 -7.75 21.78 15.24
N VAL A 241 -7.74 20.74 14.40
CA VAL A 241 -8.95 20.24 13.73
C VAL A 241 -9.91 19.57 14.72
N ALA A 242 -9.41 18.80 15.68
CA ALA A 242 -10.23 18.17 16.71
C ALA A 242 -10.94 19.18 17.62
N SER A 243 -10.39 20.39 17.76
CA SER A 243 -11.02 21.50 18.49
C SER A 243 -12.25 22.10 17.79
N SER A 244 -12.43 21.81 16.51
CA SER A 244 -13.58 22.27 15.71
C SER A 244 -14.84 21.43 15.94
N THR A 245 -15.94 21.74 15.24
CA THR A 245 -17.20 20.97 15.33
C THR A 245 -17.49 20.24 14.02
N GLY A 246 -18.10 19.06 14.12
CA GLY A 246 -18.55 18.27 12.96
C GLY A 246 -17.82 16.93 12.82
N SER A 247 -18.12 16.23 11.73
CA SER A 247 -17.63 14.87 11.48
C SER A 247 -16.12 14.79 11.29
N GLN A 248 -15.46 15.88 10.89
CA GLN A 248 -14.00 15.92 10.75
C GLN A 248 -13.28 16.07 12.09
N ALA A 249 -13.86 16.81 13.04
CA ALA A 249 -13.32 16.92 14.39
C ALA A 249 -13.31 15.56 15.10
N GLN A 250 -14.40 14.79 14.97
CA GLN A 250 -14.46 13.42 15.51
C GLN A 250 -13.41 12.50 14.87
N TRP A 251 -13.27 12.53 13.54
CA TRP A 251 -12.25 11.73 12.85
C TRP A 251 -10.82 12.13 13.25
N ALA A 252 -10.56 13.43 13.39
CA ALA A 252 -9.26 13.94 13.82
C ALA A 252 -8.93 13.48 15.25
N GLN A 253 -9.91 13.52 16.16
CA GLN A 253 -9.75 13.00 17.52
C GLN A 253 -9.48 11.49 17.55
N GLU A 254 -10.25 10.69 16.80
CA GLU A 254 -10.04 9.24 16.69
C GLU A 254 -8.65 8.90 16.12
N THR A 255 -8.19 9.71 15.16
CA THR A 255 -6.86 9.60 14.54
C THR A 255 -5.75 9.97 15.52
N LEU A 256 -5.93 11.05 16.27
CA LEU A 256 -5.01 11.51 17.30
C LEU A 256 -4.86 10.46 18.41
N ASP A 257 -5.97 9.94 18.93
CA ASP A 257 -5.98 8.88 19.94
C ASP A 257 -5.25 7.62 19.44
N ALA A 258 -5.47 7.26 18.17
CA ALA A 258 -4.80 6.13 17.54
C ALA A 258 -3.28 6.33 17.45
N MET A 259 -2.81 7.54 17.12
CA MET A 259 -1.38 7.87 17.05
C MET A 259 -0.73 7.92 18.42
N LEU A 260 -1.37 8.56 19.42
CA LEU A 260 -0.83 8.68 20.78
C LEU A 260 -0.71 7.31 21.51
N ALA A 261 -1.48 6.32 21.08
CA ALA A 261 -1.36 4.94 21.54
C ALA A 261 -0.14 4.19 20.98
N ARG A 262 0.54 4.69 19.93
CA ARG A 262 1.71 4.06 19.30
C ARG A 262 3.02 4.46 19.97
N SER A 263 4.10 3.76 19.60
CA SER A 263 5.46 4.11 20.02
C SER A 263 5.87 5.45 19.37
N PRO A 264 6.28 6.45 20.17
CA PRO A 264 6.79 7.73 19.67
C PRO A 264 7.98 7.57 18.71
N THR A 265 8.91 6.67 19.04
CA THR A 265 10.06 6.34 18.19
C THR A 265 9.61 5.80 16.84
N SER A 266 8.66 4.86 16.84
CA SER A 266 8.16 4.21 15.63
C SER A 266 7.44 5.19 14.72
N LEU A 267 6.69 6.15 15.27
CA LEU A 267 6.04 7.21 14.48
C LEU A 267 7.07 8.07 13.74
N ARG A 268 8.14 8.51 14.43
CA ARG A 268 9.21 9.32 13.80
C ARG A 268 9.96 8.54 12.73
N VAL A 269 10.31 7.28 13.01
CA VAL A 269 10.99 6.41 12.06
C VAL A 269 10.11 6.12 10.85
N ALA A 270 8.83 5.80 11.05
CA ALA A 270 7.88 5.53 9.96
C ALA A 270 7.67 6.75 9.05
N LEU A 271 7.49 7.95 9.63
CA LEU A 271 7.36 9.17 8.83
C LEU A 271 8.61 9.40 7.97
N GLN A 272 9.79 9.29 8.57
CA GLN A 272 11.06 9.48 7.86
C GLN A 272 11.29 8.40 6.80
N ALA A 273 10.91 7.15 7.07
CA ALA A 273 10.99 6.05 6.13
C ALA A 273 10.12 6.30 4.88
N VAL A 274 8.87 6.76 5.07
CA VAL A 274 7.96 7.12 3.97
C VAL A 274 8.51 8.29 3.15
N ARG A 275 9.00 9.36 3.81
CA ARG A 275 9.56 10.53 3.13
C ARG A 275 10.82 10.21 2.34
N ARG A 276 11.78 9.49 2.94
CA ARG A 276 13.01 9.05 2.26
C ARG A 276 12.70 8.05 1.14
N GLY A 277 11.69 7.19 1.30
CA GLY A 277 11.27 6.18 0.33
C GLY A 277 10.58 6.74 -0.92
N LYS A 278 9.95 7.93 -0.83
CA LYS A 278 9.32 8.63 -1.96
C LYS A 278 10.25 8.81 -3.16
N HIS A 279 11.54 9.04 -2.90
CA HIS A 279 12.55 9.32 -3.93
C HIS A 279 13.45 8.12 -4.27
N LYS A 280 13.14 6.92 -3.73
CA LYS A 280 13.94 5.71 -3.95
C LYS A 280 13.29 4.78 -4.95
N GLU A 281 14.13 4.03 -5.66
CA GLU A 281 13.70 2.83 -6.37
C GLU A 281 13.37 1.72 -5.38
N LEU A 282 12.60 0.72 -5.81
CA LEU A 282 12.17 -0.38 -4.94
C LEU A 282 13.37 -1.08 -4.27
N ALA A 283 14.44 -1.35 -5.03
CA ALA A 283 15.61 -2.04 -4.50
C ALA A 283 16.28 -1.25 -3.37
N ASP A 284 16.39 0.07 -3.52
CA ASP A 284 17.00 0.94 -2.53
C ASP A 284 16.05 1.19 -1.34
N ALA A 285 14.74 1.18 -1.56
CA ALA A 285 13.73 1.24 -0.51
C ALA A 285 13.76 -0.02 0.38
N LEU A 286 13.81 -1.21 -0.23
CA LEU A 286 13.98 -2.47 0.50
C LEU A 286 15.30 -2.51 1.27
N GLN A 287 16.39 -2.04 0.66
CA GLN A 287 17.69 -1.97 1.35
C GLN A 287 17.66 -1.03 2.56
N MET A 288 16.93 0.09 2.46
CA MET A 288 16.70 1.01 3.58
C MET A 288 15.86 0.34 4.68
N GLU A 289 14.77 -0.35 4.32
CA GLU A 289 13.97 -1.11 5.28
C GLU A 289 14.79 -2.21 5.97
N MET A 290 15.73 -2.85 5.27
CA MET A 290 16.67 -3.81 5.89
C MET A 290 17.54 -3.16 6.97
N GLY A 291 17.99 -1.92 6.73
CA GLY A 291 18.72 -1.13 7.71
C GLY A 291 17.88 -0.84 8.96
N ILE A 292 16.64 -0.38 8.76
CA ILE A 292 15.68 -0.10 9.84
C ILE A 292 15.40 -1.38 10.65
N ALA A 293 15.14 -2.51 9.98
CA ALA A 293 14.90 -3.80 10.61
C ALA A 293 16.10 -4.25 11.47
N THR A 294 17.31 -4.07 10.94
CA THR A 294 18.56 -4.37 11.65
C THR A 294 18.74 -3.47 12.87
N ALA A 295 18.45 -2.18 12.75
CA ALA A 295 18.55 -1.24 13.87
C ALA A 295 17.57 -1.62 15.01
N PHE A 296 16.33 -2.01 14.70
CA PHE A 296 15.41 -2.54 15.70
C PHE A 296 15.92 -3.84 16.35
N CYS A 297 16.53 -4.75 15.58
CA CYS A 297 17.08 -6.00 16.12
C CYS A 297 18.36 -5.82 16.95
N THR A 298 19.13 -4.77 16.69
CA THR A 298 20.42 -4.49 17.35
C THR A 298 20.29 -3.52 18.53
N GLY A 299 19.06 -3.19 18.93
CA GLY A 299 18.79 -2.42 20.14
C GLY A 299 18.81 -0.90 19.97
N ALA A 300 18.59 -0.37 18.75
CA ALA A 300 18.40 1.08 18.55
C ALA A 300 17.19 1.62 19.32
N SER A 301 16.16 0.80 19.52
CA SER A 301 15.01 1.07 20.38
C SER A 301 14.52 -0.20 21.08
N PRO A 302 14.10 -0.13 22.36
CA PRO A 302 13.46 -1.24 23.06
C PRO A 302 12.00 -1.46 22.62
N ASP A 303 11.39 -0.50 21.92
CA ASP A 303 9.95 -0.46 21.64
C ASP A 303 9.47 -1.69 20.85
N PHE A 304 10.29 -2.22 19.94
CA PHE A 304 9.92 -3.40 19.15
C PHE A 304 9.75 -4.64 20.04
N ILE A 305 10.69 -4.88 20.96
CA ILE A 305 10.62 -6.01 21.90
C ILE A 305 9.44 -5.82 22.86
N THR A 306 9.29 -4.61 23.40
CA THR A 306 8.19 -4.26 24.33
C THR A 306 6.82 -4.43 23.67
N GLY A 307 6.64 -3.90 22.46
CA GLY A 307 5.36 -3.90 21.76
C GLY A 307 4.91 -5.29 21.33
N VAL A 308 5.81 -6.10 20.77
CA VAL A 308 5.52 -7.50 20.43
C VAL A 308 5.22 -8.32 21.69
N THR A 309 6.00 -8.15 22.76
CA THR A 309 5.75 -8.86 24.02
C THR A 309 4.39 -8.47 24.61
N HIS A 310 4.07 -7.19 24.65
CA HIS A 310 2.79 -6.68 25.18
C HIS A 310 1.57 -7.17 24.38
N LEU A 311 1.58 -6.96 23.06
CA LEU A 311 0.40 -7.21 22.23
C LEU A 311 0.25 -8.68 21.81
N LEU A 312 1.36 -9.37 21.52
CA LEU A 312 1.31 -10.70 20.91
C LEU A 312 1.60 -11.83 21.91
N VAL A 313 2.46 -11.60 22.90
CA VAL A 313 2.76 -12.58 23.96
C VAL A 313 1.77 -12.45 25.10
N ASN A 314 1.66 -11.26 25.71
CA ASN A 314 0.78 -11.00 26.85
C ASN A 314 -0.68 -10.76 26.44
N LYS A 315 -0.95 -10.50 25.15
CA LYS A 315 -2.29 -10.23 24.60
C LYS A 315 -2.99 -9.03 25.26
N GLN A 316 -2.21 -8.07 25.73
CA GLN A 316 -2.70 -6.83 26.31
C GLN A 316 -3.09 -5.85 25.19
N LYS A 317 -4.22 -5.17 25.36
CA LYS A 317 -4.81 -4.27 24.33
C LYS A 317 -4.67 -2.80 24.68
N ASP A 318 -4.29 -2.51 25.91
CA ASP A 318 -3.93 -1.19 26.40
C ASP A 318 -2.56 -0.76 25.86
N ARG A 319 -2.21 0.51 26.12
CA ARG A 319 -0.97 1.12 25.63
C ARG A 319 0.25 0.45 26.27
N ALA A 320 1.19 -0.02 25.45
CA ALA A 320 2.43 -0.59 25.96
C ALA A 320 3.30 0.48 26.64
N ALA A 321 4.20 0.03 27.52
CA ALA A 321 5.14 0.90 28.23
C ALA A 321 6.31 1.31 27.30
N TRP A 322 6.02 2.16 26.33
CA TRP A 322 6.99 2.68 25.37
C TRP A 322 8.13 3.44 26.06
N SER A 323 9.34 3.34 25.49
CA SER A 323 10.51 4.07 25.95
C SER A 323 11.21 4.67 24.73
N PRO A 324 11.04 5.98 24.47
CA PRO A 324 10.41 7.01 25.32
C PRO A 324 8.87 6.94 25.43
N ALA A 325 8.32 7.46 26.53
CA ALA A 325 6.89 7.38 26.82
C ALA A 325 6.05 8.40 26.03
N THR A 326 6.61 9.55 25.69
CA THR A 326 5.93 10.62 24.92
C THR A 326 6.81 11.11 23.78
N LEU A 327 6.20 11.78 22.79
CA LEU A 327 6.94 12.40 21.69
C LEU A 327 7.88 13.51 22.16
N THR A 328 7.47 14.28 23.17
CA THR A 328 8.31 15.35 23.76
C THR A 328 9.57 14.80 24.40
N ASP A 329 9.47 13.63 25.06
CA ASP A 329 10.61 12.97 25.68
C ASP A 329 11.50 12.22 24.67
N THR A 330 11.08 12.17 23.40
CA THR A 330 11.83 11.46 22.37
C THR A 330 12.96 12.35 21.85
N PRO A 331 14.22 11.90 21.88
CA PRO A 331 15.35 12.64 21.31
C PRO A 331 15.17 12.88 19.81
N GLU A 332 15.50 14.08 19.32
CA GLU A 332 15.37 14.41 17.88
C GLU A 332 16.27 13.52 17.01
N ASP A 333 17.43 13.16 17.52
CA ASP A 333 18.45 12.32 16.88
C ASP A 333 18.14 10.81 16.93
N ILE A 334 17.02 10.39 17.54
CA ILE A 334 16.64 8.97 17.61
C ILE A 334 16.54 8.33 16.22
N VAL A 335 16.13 9.12 15.22
CA VAL A 335 15.97 8.70 13.83
C VAL A 335 17.32 8.32 13.23
N ASP A 336 18.39 9.03 13.58
CA ASP A 336 19.72 8.82 12.99
C ASP A 336 20.22 7.40 13.27
N LYS A 337 19.84 6.81 14.40
CA LYS A 337 20.14 5.40 14.74
C LYS A 337 19.60 4.39 13.72
N PHE A 338 18.54 4.73 13.01
CA PHE A 338 17.86 3.84 12.06
C PHE A 338 18.28 4.05 10.60
N PHE A 339 18.89 5.20 10.28
CA PHE A 339 19.20 5.54 8.89
C PHE A 339 20.66 5.90 8.64
N ASP A 340 21.36 6.43 9.64
CA ASP A 340 22.65 7.10 9.43
C ASP A 340 23.76 6.57 10.37
N ASP A 341 23.45 6.04 11.56
CA ASP A 341 24.42 5.52 12.53
C ASP A 341 24.99 4.13 12.14
N PRO A 342 26.30 4.03 11.84
CA PRO A 342 26.93 2.76 11.47
C PRO A 342 26.87 1.70 12.58
N THR A 343 26.75 2.09 13.84
CA THR A 343 26.72 1.17 15.00
C THR A 343 25.60 0.16 14.87
N TYR A 344 24.42 0.63 14.44
CA TYR A 344 23.21 -0.17 14.29
C TYR A 344 23.05 -0.74 12.87
N LEU A 345 23.67 -0.10 11.87
CA LEU A 345 23.50 -0.47 10.47
C LEU A 345 24.59 -1.40 9.92
N LYS A 346 25.75 -1.50 10.59
CA LYS A 346 26.89 -2.31 10.10
C LYS A 346 26.56 -3.79 9.91
N GLN A 347 25.61 -4.32 10.68
CA GLN A 347 25.18 -5.72 10.59
C GLN A 347 24.11 -5.95 9.51
N ALA A 348 23.61 -4.88 8.86
CA ALA A 348 22.56 -5.00 7.86
C ALA A 348 23.11 -5.71 6.63
N PRO A 349 22.56 -6.87 6.25
CA PRO A 349 23.03 -7.56 5.07
C PRO A 349 22.63 -6.79 3.83
N ARG A 350 23.52 -6.80 2.83
CA ARG A 350 23.19 -6.32 1.50
C ARG A 350 22.19 -7.27 0.84
N LEU A 351 21.15 -6.70 0.25
CA LEU A 351 20.17 -7.44 -0.55
C LEU A 351 20.70 -7.55 -1.99
N GLU A 352 20.82 -8.77 -2.50
CA GLU A 352 21.12 -9.01 -3.92
C GLU A 352 19.81 -9.01 -4.69
N LEU A 353 19.39 -7.82 -5.13
CA LEU A 353 18.13 -7.60 -5.82
C LEU A 353 18.39 -7.45 -7.32
N ASP A 354 17.62 -8.16 -8.13
CA ASP A 354 17.63 -7.97 -9.57
C ASP A 354 16.95 -6.64 -9.91
N ARG A 355 17.77 -5.64 -10.25
CA ARG A 355 17.30 -4.28 -10.60
C ARG A 355 16.54 -4.25 -11.93
N SER A 356 16.64 -5.29 -12.76
CA SER A 356 15.86 -5.41 -14.00
C SER A 356 14.37 -5.67 -13.76
N LEU A 357 14.01 -6.16 -12.55
CA LEU A 357 12.65 -6.40 -12.11
C LEU A 357 11.98 -5.14 -11.51
N ALA A 358 12.60 -3.96 -11.65
CA ALA A 358 12.04 -2.72 -11.14
C ALA A 358 10.59 -2.53 -11.65
N PRO A 359 9.61 -2.33 -10.75
CA PRO A 359 8.21 -2.42 -11.12
C PRO A 359 7.75 -1.42 -12.19
N GLY A 360 8.45 -0.29 -12.38
CA GLY A 360 8.06 0.76 -13.33
C GLY A 360 6.55 1.05 -13.29
N ASP A 361 5.95 1.20 -14.47
CA ASP A 361 4.49 1.36 -14.65
C ASP A 361 3.69 0.06 -14.49
N LYS A 362 4.33 -1.12 -14.34
CA LYS A 362 3.61 -2.41 -14.35
C LYS A 362 2.66 -2.58 -13.17
N LEU A 363 2.96 -1.96 -12.03
CA LEU A 363 2.14 -2.05 -10.82
C LEU A 363 0.84 -1.23 -10.88
N THR A 364 0.85 -0.17 -11.69
CA THR A 364 -0.24 0.81 -11.80
C THR A 364 -0.98 0.72 -13.12
N ARG A 365 -0.43 0.02 -14.13
CA ARG A 365 -1.01 -0.13 -15.48
C ARG A 365 -2.45 -0.63 -15.47
N TYR A 366 -2.78 -1.58 -14.60
CA TYR A 366 -4.11 -2.15 -14.46
C TYR A 366 -4.85 -1.64 -13.22
N ALA A 367 -4.38 -0.59 -12.58
CA ALA A 367 -5.09 0.08 -11.49
C ALA A 367 -5.84 1.32 -12.00
N LEU A 368 -6.64 1.94 -11.13
CA LEU A 368 -7.11 3.30 -11.37
C LEU A 368 -5.91 4.26 -11.46
N PRO A 369 -5.93 5.24 -12.38
CA PRO A 369 -4.86 6.22 -12.48
C PRO A 369 -4.76 7.00 -11.16
N ASN A 370 -3.53 7.27 -10.72
CA ASN A 370 -3.29 8.10 -9.54
C ASN A 370 -3.50 9.59 -9.87
N GLU A 371 -3.75 10.38 -8.84
CA GLU A 371 -3.96 11.83 -8.92
C GLU A 371 -2.81 12.51 -9.68
N ALA A 372 -1.56 12.14 -9.36
CA ALA A 372 -0.37 12.67 -10.02
C ALA A 372 -0.34 12.41 -11.54
N THR A 373 -0.78 11.23 -12.01
CA THR A 373 -0.86 10.93 -13.45
C THR A 373 -2.00 11.70 -14.10
N ILE A 374 -3.14 11.84 -13.42
CA ILE A 374 -4.27 12.64 -13.93
C ILE A 374 -3.85 14.10 -14.07
N GLU A 375 -3.21 14.67 -13.06
CA GLU A 375 -2.67 16.03 -13.10
C GLU A 375 -1.62 16.22 -14.19
N ALA A 376 -0.68 15.28 -14.33
CA ALA A 376 0.34 15.33 -15.38
C ALA A 376 -0.28 15.25 -16.78
N ALA A 377 -1.39 14.50 -16.93
CA ALA A 377 -2.15 14.42 -18.17
C ALA A 377 -2.84 15.75 -18.49
N VAL A 378 -3.45 16.40 -17.50
CA VAL A 378 -4.08 17.72 -17.63
C VAL A 378 -3.05 18.80 -17.95
N LYS A 379 -1.89 18.76 -17.30
CA LYS A 379 -0.75 19.68 -17.52
C LYS A 379 0.03 19.40 -18.81
N GLY A 380 -0.38 18.41 -19.63
CA GLY A 380 0.31 18.06 -20.89
C GLY A 380 1.74 17.54 -20.71
N SER A 381 2.13 17.15 -19.49
CA SER A 381 3.49 16.72 -19.15
C SER A 381 3.69 15.20 -19.26
N LEU A 382 2.64 14.45 -19.60
CA LEU A 382 2.74 13.01 -19.83
C LEU A 382 3.33 12.67 -21.21
N PRO A 383 4.17 11.62 -21.31
CA PRO A 383 4.65 11.11 -22.58
C PRO A 383 3.46 10.69 -23.48
N GLY A 384 3.28 11.38 -24.61
CA GLY A 384 2.19 11.13 -25.56
C GLY A 384 0.95 12.02 -25.39
N SER A 385 0.91 12.86 -24.37
CA SER A 385 -0.05 13.98 -24.30
C SER A 385 0.47 15.11 -25.18
N GLY A 386 -0.32 15.57 -26.15
CA GLY A 386 0.01 16.78 -26.90
C GLY A 386 0.08 18.00 -25.97
N SER A 387 0.73 19.07 -26.42
CA SER A 387 0.92 20.33 -25.66
C SER A 387 -0.38 21.10 -25.34
N PHE A 388 -1.55 20.49 -25.52
CA PHE A 388 -2.86 21.10 -25.33
C PHE A 388 -3.56 20.46 -24.13
N ALA A 389 -4.14 21.28 -23.27
CA ALA A 389 -4.89 20.82 -22.11
C ALA A 389 -6.18 20.10 -22.56
N LEU A 390 -6.26 18.79 -22.32
CA LEU A 390 -7.36 17.91 -22.74
C LEU A 390 -8.67 18.24 -22.02
N THR A 391 -9.78 18.36 -22.75
CA THR A 391 -11.11 18.49 -22.12
C THR A 391 -11.43 17.28 -21.22
N PRO A 392 -12.30 17.41 -20.20
CA PRO A 392 -12.63 16.28 -19.31
C PRO A 392 -13.09 15.02 -20.05
N THR A 393 -13.84 15.19 -21.15
CA THR A 393 -14.31 14.08 -21.99
C THR A 393 -13.17 13.40 -22.77
N GLU A 394 -12.22 14.20 -23.29
CA GLU A 394 -11.03 13.67 -23.97
C GLU A 394 -10.07 13.00 -22.98
N LEU A 395 -9.97 13.51 -21.76
CA LEU A 395 -9.17 12.92 -20.69
C LEU A 395 -9.71 11.54 -20.29
N ILE A 396 -11.02 11.43 -20.06
CA ILE A 396 -11.69 10.15 -19.79
C ILE A 396 -11.44 9.17 -20.95
N SER A 397 -11.65 9.61 -22.19
CA SER A 397 -11.43 8.77 -23.38
C SER A 397 -9.96 8.36 -23.58
N SER A 398 -9.01 9.18 -23.11
CA SER A 398 -7.58 8.86 -23.11
C SER A 398 -7.25 7.78 -22.08
N PHE A 399 -7.76 7.92 -20.85
CA PHE A 399 -7.55 6.93 -19.79
C PHE A 399 -8.31 5.62 -20.04
N GLU A 400 -9.50 5.66 -20.63
CA GLU A 400 -10.23 4.44 -21.04
C GLU A 400 -9.44 3.65 -22.10
N ARG A 401 -8.73 4.35 -23.01
CA ARG A 401 -7.82 3.70 -23.98
C ARG A 401 -6.57 3.11 -23.33
N ARG A 402 -6.05 3.73 -22.26
CA ARG A 402 -4.80 3.32 -21.59
C ARG A 402 -5.00 2.21 -20.55
N CYS A 403 -6.05 2.31 -19.73
CA CYS A 403 -6.30 1.44 -18.58
C CYS A 403 -7.47 0.47 -18.81
N GLY A 404 -8.20 0.60 -19.93
CA GLY A 404 -9.44 -0.13 -20.20
C GLY A 404 -10.67 0.56 -19.57
N GLN A 405 -11.85 -0.02 -19.81
CA GLN A 405 -13.11 0.44 -19.22
C GLN A 405 -13.19 0.02 -17.75
N LYS A 406 -12.50 0.73 -16.87
CA LYS A 406 -12.48 0.43 -15.43
C LYS A 406 -13.70 1.00 -14.71
N ALA A 407 -14.29 0.20 -13.83
CA ALA A 407 -15.33 0.65 -12.92
C ALA A 407 -14.80 1.80 -12.03
N GLY A 408 -15.46 2.96 -12.05
CA GLY A 408 -15.07 4.12 -11.22
C GLY A 408 -14.02 5.06 -11.80
N LEU A 409 -13.53 4.79 -13.02
CA LEU A 409 -12.59 5.70 -13.70
C LEU A 409 -13.19 7.11 -13.88
N LYS A 410 -14.45 7.18 -14.31
CA LYS A 410 -15.16 8.46 -14.52
C LYS A 410 -15.32 9.24 -13.22
N GLN A 411 -15.73 8.56 -12.15
CA GLN A 411 -15.89 9.18 -10.83
C GLN A 411 -14.54 9.70 -10.32
N LYS A 412 -13.47 8.90 -10.39
CA LYS A 412 -12.14 9.32 -9.95
C LYS A 412 -11.64 10.54 -10.73
N ILE A 413 -11.79 10.55 -12.05
CA ILE A 413 -11.40 11.70 -12.87
C ILE A 413 -12.25 12.93 -12.51
N GLN A 414 -13.55 12.75 -12.27
CA GLN A 414 -14.42 13.85 -11.85
C GLN A 414 -14.13 14.36 -10.45
N ASP A 415 -13.72 13.51 -9.51
CA ASP A 415 -13.34 13.94 -8.16
C ASP A 415 -12.06 14.78 -8.23
N VAL A 416 -11.05 14.33 -8.99
CA VAL A 416 -9.78 15.06 -9.16
C VAL A 416 -9.93 16.35 -9.97
N ILE A 417 -10.72 16.33 -11.06
CA ILE A 417 -10.98 17.52 -11.87
C ILE A 417 -11.97 18.46 -11.16
N GLY A 418 -12.99 17.94 -10.50
CA GLY A 418 -14.01 18.72 -9.77
C GLY A 418 -13.41 19.51 -8.61
N GLU A 419 -12.33 19.02 -8.00
CA GLU A 419 -11.52 19.77 -7.05
C GLU A 419 -10.68 20.88 -7.70
N SER A 420 -10.35 20.77 -9.00
CA SER A 420 -9.59 21.77 -9.77
C SER A 420 -10.47 22.74 -10.59
N VAL A 421 -11.72 22.36 -10.89
CA VAL A 421 -12.58 23.03 -11.87
C VAL A 421 -13.99 23.24 -11.29
N ALA A 422 -14.08 23.97 -10.20
CA ALA A 422 -15.31 24.72 -9.91
C ALA A 422 -15.32 25.96 -10.83
N SER A 423 -15.95 25.79 -12.00
CA SER A 423 -16.14 26.75 -13.12
C SER A 423 -15.15 26.62 -14.29
N GLN A 424 -15.68 26.78 -15.51
CA GLN A 424 -14.93 26.94 -16.77
C GLN A 424 -13.83 28.02 -16.67
N ALA A 425 -13.95 28.98 -15.74
CA ALA A 425 -12.94 30.00 -15.45
C ALA A 425 -11.74 29.49 -14.62
N GLY A 426 -11.89 28.39 -13.87
CA GLY A 426 -10.80 27.72 -13.14
C GLY A 426 -9.82 27.00 -14.05
N TYR A 427 -10.34 26.44 -15.16
CA TYR A 427 -9.52 25.80 -16.19
C TYR A 427 -8.62 26.82 -16.91
N GLU A 428 -9.14 28.02 -17.18
CA GLU A 428 -8.35 29.13 -17.72
C GLU A 428 -7.33 29.69 -16.71
N ARG A 429 -7.63 29.66 -15.40
CA ARG A 429 -6.69 30.06 -14.33
C ARG A 429 -5.52 29.09 -14.14
N LEU A 430 -5.77 27.79 -14.18
CA LEU A 430 -4.70 26.77 -14.15
C LEU A 430 -3.76 26.90 -15.35
N LEU A 431 -4.28 27.30 -16.51
CA LEU A 431 -3.48 27.61 -17.70
C LEU A 431 -2.68 28.91 -17.56
N THR A 432 -3.13 29.88 -16.78
CA THR A 432 -2.41 31.16 -16.56
C THR A 432 -1.35 31.06 -15.47
N ASP A 433 -1.60 30.33 -14.38
CA ASP A 433 -0.63 30.14 -13.28
C ASP A 433 0.53 29.18 -13.64
N ALA A 434 0.35 28.32 -14.64
CA ALA A 434 1.40 27.41 -15.13
C ALA A 434 2.46 28.08 -16.05
N GLY A 435 2.44 29.41 -16.18
CA GLY A 435 3.43 30.16 -16.95
C GLY A 435 3.00 30.40 -18.38
N GLY A 436 2.07 31.32 -18.57
CA GLY A 436 1.83 31.93 -19.87
C GLY A 436 3.04 32.75 -20.32
N ARG A 437 3.67 32.34 -21.42
CA ARG A 437 4.26 33.29 -22.38
C ARG A 437 3.60 33.12 -23.73
N ASP A 438 2.98 34.22 -24.15
CA ASP A 438 2.73 34.66 -25.51
C ASP A 438 1.84 33.79 -26.40
N ALA A 439 0.53 33.90 -26.17
CA ALA A 439 -0.41 33.95 -27.28
C ALA A 439 -0.50 35.40 -27.79
N MET A 440 0.38 35.77 -28.73
CA MET A 440 0.30 37.03 -29.47
C MET A 440 0.63 36.75 -30.95
N TYR A 441 -0.34 37.07 -31.81
CA TYR A 441 -0.35 37.07 -33.28
C TYR A 441 -0.42 35.67 -33.97
N TYR A 442 -1.29 35.39 -34.94
CA TYR A 442 -1.83 36.22 -36.03
C TYR A 442 -3.31 35.88 -36.36
N ARG A 443 -3.95 36.87 -36.99
CA ARG A 443 -5.32 36.90 -37.56
C ARG A 443 -5.68 35.73 -38.47
#